data_AF-A0A3N9UNF4-F1
#
_entry.id   AF-A0A3N9UNF4-F1
#
_cell.length_a   1.000
_cell.length_b   1.000
_cell.length_c   1.000
_cell.angle_alpha   90.00
_cell.angle_beta   90.00
_cell.angle_gamma   90.00
#
_symmetry.space_group_name_H-M   'P 1'
#
loop_
_entity.id
_entity.type
_entity.pdbx_description
1 polymer ?
#
loop_
_entity_poly.entity_id
_entity_poly.type
_entity_poly.pdbx_seq_one_letter_code
_entity_poly.pdbx_strand_id
1 'polypeptide(L)'
;MAVSRGKDRKSVYRCTECGHVQNKWAGQCPGCGQWNSLVESLEERAPVGAGRFAGYAGAGGQAAVPVSLAAVEAEEILRTPCGLAQFDRVLAGRQVR
;
A
#
# COMPACT_ATOMS: atom_id res chain seq x y z
N MET A 1 -3.98 -26.14 -6.73
CA MET A 1 -3.76 -25.31 -7.92
C MET A 1 -4.19 -23.89 -7.58
N ALA A 2 -3.26 -22.98 -7.31
CA ALA A 2 -3.58 -21.60 -6.91
C ALA A 2 -3.77 -20.74 -8.17
N VAL A 3 -4.98 -20.22 -8.37
CA VAL A 3 -5.28 -19.29 -9.47
C VAL A 3 -4.83 -17.89 -9.03
N SER A 4 -3.75 -17.39 -9.63
CA SER A 4 -3.31 -16.01 -9.49
C SER A 4 -4.38 -15.07 -10.06
N ARG A 5 -4.99 -14.23 -9.20
CA ARG A 5 -5.89 -13.15 -9.66
C ARG A 5 -5.13 -12.20 -10.57
N GLY A 6 -5.59 -12.11 -11.82
CA GLY A 6 -5.13 -11.12 -12.79
C GLY A 6 -5.32 -9.70 -12.24
N LYS A 7 -4.34 -8.83 -12.51
CA LYS A 7 -4.35 -7.42 -12.11
C LYS A 7 -5.39 -6.68 -12.96
N ASP A 8 -6.37 -6.03 -12.33
CA ASP A 8 -7.38 -5.24 -13.06
C ASP A 8 -6.72 -4.13 -13.88
N ARG A 9 -7.10 -4.05 -15.17
CA ARG A 9 -6.70 -2.95 -16.05
C ARG A 9 -7.37 -1.68 -15.57
N LYS A 10 -6.60 -0.59 -15.43
CA LYS A 10 -7.15 0.72 -15.08
C LYS A 10 -7.58 1.42 -16.37
N SER A 11 -8.80 1.94 -16.38
CA SER A 11 -9.26 2.84 -17.42
C SER A 11 -8.67 4.24 -17.21
N VAL A 12 -8.26 4.88 -18.30
CA VAL A 12 -7.85 6.29 -18.36
C VAL A 12 -8.56 6.95 -19.53
N TYR A 13 -8.67 8.27 -19.51
CA TYR A 13 -9.37 9.05 -20.54
C TYR A 13 -8.37 9.89 -21.31
N ARG A 14 -8.27 9.69 -22.63
CA ARG A 14 -7.37 10.41 -23.52
C ARG A 14 -8.13 11.40 -24.39
N CYS A 15 -7.62 12.62 -24.47
CA CYS A 15 -8.17 13.65 -25.35
C CYS A 15 -7.82 13.36 -26.82
N THR A 16 -8.82 13.35 -27.70
CA THR A 16 -8.63 13.17 -29.16
C THR A 16 -7.93 14.35 -29.82
N GLU A 17 -8.07 15.56 -29.26
CA GLU A 17 -7.55 16.80 -29.86
C GLU A 17 -6.10 17.10 -29.48
N CYS A 18 -5.72 16.86 -28.22
CA CYS A 18 -4.38 17.21 -27.72
C CYS A 18 -3.62 16.05 -27.10
N GLY A 19 -4.21 14.84 -27.03
CA GLY A 19 -3.56 13.67 -26.46
C GLY A 19 -3.44 13.66 -24.93
N HIS A 20 -3.93 14.69 -24.25
CA HIS A 20 -3.88 14.80 -22.79
C HIS A 20 -4.63 13.65 -22.10
N VAL A 21 -4.06 13.09 -21.02
CA VAL A 21 -4.59 11.91 -20.32
C VAL A 21 -5.10 12.29 -18.94
N GLN A 22 -6.28 11.77 -18.59
CA GLN A 22 -6.94 11.98 -17.31
C GLN A 22 -7.35 10.64 -16.69
N ASN A 23 -7.23 10.54 -15.36
CA ASN A 23 -7.58 9.31 -14.63
C ASN A 23 -9.08 9.22 -14.27
N LYS A 24 -9.85 10.24 -14.64
CA LYS A 24 -11.30 10.33 -14.43
C LYS A 24 -11.92 11.14 -15.57
N TRP A 25 -13.16 10.84 -15.91
CA TRP A 25 -13.89 11.64 -16.89
C TRP A 25 -14.20 13.03 -16.33
N ALA A 26 -13.97 14.08 -17.12
CA ALA A 26 -14.11 15.47 -16.68
C ALA A 26 -15.00 16.33 -17.58
N GLY A 27 -15.61 15.78 -18.64
CA GLY A 27 -16.42 16.52 -19.63
C GLY A 27 -15.61 17.46 -20.52
N GLN A 28 -14.77 18.32 -19.92
CA GLN A 28 -13.84 19.24 -20.57
C GLN A 28 -12.38 18.77 -20.40
N CYS A 29 -11.59 18.85 -21.47
CA CYS A 29 -10.16 18.57 -21.41
C CYS A 29 -9.40 19.75 -20.75
N PRO A 30 -8.61 19.53 -19.68
CA PRO A 30 -7.82 20.61 -19.07
C PRO A 30 -6.56 20.99 -19.86
N GLY A 31 -6.17 20.21 -20.87
CA GLY A 31 -5.03 20.52 -21.74
C GLY A 31 -5.37 21.51 -22.84
N CYS A 32 -6.51 21.32 -23.54
CA CYS A 32 -6.91 22.15 -24.68
C CYS A 32 -8.26 22.86 -24.49
N GLY A 33 -8.96 22.67 -23.37
CA GLY A 33 -10.25 23.28 -23.08
C GLY A 33 -11.43 22.70 -23.87
N GLN A 34 -11.21 21.71 -24.73
CA GLN A 34 -12.26 21.13 -25.58
C GLN A 34 -13.22 20.24 -24.80
N TRP A 35 -14.51 20.38 -25.09
CA TRP A 35 -15.58 19.59 -24.49
C TRP A 35 -15.79 18.29 -25.25
N ASN A 36 -16.20 17.22 -24.54
CA ASN A 36 -16.52 15.90 -25.11
C ASN A 36 -15.40 15.24 -25.94
N SER A 37 -14.15 15.67 -25.75
CA SER A 37 -12.97 15.15 -26.46
C SER A 37 -12.25 14.03 -25.70
N LEU A 38 -12.65 13.72 -24.46
CA LEU A 38 -12.04 12.71 -23.61
C LEU A 38 -12.65 11.32 -23.88
N VAL A 39 -11.86 10.41 -24.44
CA VAL A 39 -12.25 9.03 -24.79
C VAL A 39 -11.57 8.03 -23.86
N GLU A 40 -12.30 7.02 -23.39
CA GLU A 40 -11.76 5.96 -22.54
C GLU A 40 -10.76 5.08 -23.31
N SER A 41 -9.59 4.87 -22.73
CA SER A 41 -8.55 3.96 -23.20
C SER A 41 -8.08 3.08 -22.04
N LEU A 42 -7.84 1.81 -22.31
CA LEU A 42 -7.29 0.88 -21.34
C LEU A 42 -5.76 0.96 -21.41
N GLU A 43 -5.12 1.33 -20.31
CA GLU A 43 -3.67 1.26 -20.21
C GLU A 43 -3.24 -0.14 -19.76
N GLU A 44 -2.47 -0.82 -20.61
CA GLU A 44 -1.74 -2.02 -20.22
C GLU A 44 -0.64 -1.57 -19.25
N ARG A 45 -0.84 -1.83 -17.97
CA ARG A 45 0.18 -1.48 -16.99
C ARG A 45 1.37 -2.41 -17.20
N ALA A 46 2.50 -1.87 -17.68
CA ALA A 46 3.77 -2.57 -17.68
C ALA A 46 3.97 -3.20 -16.29
N PRO A 47 4.47 -4.46 -16.19
CA PRO A 47 4.64 -5.13 -14.91
C PRO A 47 5.59 -4.28 -14.09
N VAL A 48 5.04 -3.48 -13.17
CA VAL A 48 5.86 -2.68 -12.28
C VAL A 48 6.55 -3.71 -11.41
N GLY A 49 7.87 -3.83 -11.63
CA GLY A 49 8.72 -4.76 -10.90
C GLY A 49 8.39 -4.73 -9.42
N ALA A 50 8.52 -5.90 -8.79
CA ALA A 50 8.13 -6.18 -7.41
C ALA A 50 8.75 -5.24 -6.33
N GLY A 51 9.52 -4.23 -6.71
CA GLY A 51 10.18 -3.29 -5.80
C GLY A 51 9.35 -2.10 -5.32
N ARG A 52 8.21 -1.75 -5.93
CA ARG A 52 7.45 -0.54 -5.49
C ARG A 52 6.75 -0.68 -4.14
N PHE A 53 6.62 -1.91 -3.64
CA PHE A 53 6.08 -2.24 -2.32
C PHE A 53 7.13 -2.94 -1.45
N ALA A 54 8.41 -2.80 -1.78
CA ALA A 54 9.47 -3.11 -0.84
C ALA A 54 9.37 -2.07 0.28
N GLY A 55 8.55 -2.35 1.29
CA GLY A 55 8.62 -1.64 2.55
C GLY A 55 10.03 -1.76 3.12
N TYR A 56 10.37 -0.94 4.11
CA TYR A 56 11.63 -1.00 4.85
C TYR A 56 11.80 -2.29 5.69
N ALA A 57 11.13 -3.39 5.30
CA ALA A 57 11.35 -4.71 5.85
C ALA A 57 12.67 -5.28 5.31
N GLY A 58 13.78 -4.76 5.85
CA GLY A 58 15.06 -5.43 5.96
C GLY A 58 15.85 -5.64 4.66
N ALA A 59 16.78 -4.74 4.39
CA ALA A 59 17.92 -4.98 3.48
C ALA A 59 18.94 -6.01 4.03
N GLY A 60 18.52 -7.00 4.83
CA GLY A 60 19.44 -7.88 5.54
C GLY A 60 18.86 -9.16 6.16
N GLY A 61 17.66 -9.60 5.79
CA GLY A 61 17.10 -10.85 6.33
C GLY A 61 16.17 -11.49 5.33
N GLN A 62 16.30 -12.82 5.17
CA GLN A 62 15.38 -13.64 4.39
C GLN A 62 13.93 -13.24 4.69
N ALA A 63 13.10 -13.12 3.65
CA ALA A 63 11.69 -12.79 3.82
C ALA A 63 11.08 -13.72 4.87
N ALA A 64 10.73 -13.17 6.04
CA ALA A 64 10.20 -13.96 7.14
C ALA A 64 8.93 -14.66 6.66
N VAL A 65 8.94 -16.00 6.70
CA VAL A 65 7.76 -16.79 6.39
C VAL A 65 6.74 -16.53 7.49
N PRO A 66 5.47 -16.18 7.17
CA PRO A 66 4.44 -16.02 8.18
C PRO A 66 4.27 -17.32 8.98
N VAL A 67 4.31 -17.22 10.30
CA VAL A 67 4.07 -18.34 11.22
C VAL A 67 2.71 -18.14 11.89
N SER A 68 2.01 -19.24 12.19
CA SER A 68 0.75 -19.17 12.93
C SER A 68 1.00 -18.67 14.36
N LEU A 69 0.09 -17.84 14.88
CA LEU A 69 0.21 -17.34 16.25
C LEU A 69 0.26 -18.47 17.29
N ALA A 70 -0.43 -19.58 17.03
CA ALA A 70 -0.43 -20.76 17.89
C ALA A 70 0.92 -21.49 17.95
N ALA A 71 1.83 -21.25 16.99
CA ALA A 71 3.18 -21.80 16.99
C ALA A 71 4.22 -20.87 17.63
N VAL A 72 3.80 -19.70 18.13
CA VAL A 72 4.67 -18.77 18.87
C VAL A 72 4.57 -19.09 20.35
N GLU A 73 5.70 -19.40 20.97
CA GLU A 73 5.78 -19.59 22.42
C GLU A 73 5.65 -18.23 23.12
N ALA A 74 4.78 -18.16 24.12
CA ALA A 74 4.63 -16.97 24.96
C ALA A 74 5.54 -17.08 26.18
N GLU A 75 6.37 -16.07 26.40
CA GLU A 75 7.21 -15.94 27.58
C GLU A 75 6.78 -14.71 28.39
N GLU A 76 6.69 -14.86 29.70
CA GLU A 76 6.48 -13.72 30.60
C GLU A 76 7.83 -13.06 30.88
N ILE A 77 8.08 -11.93 30.22
CA ILE A 77 9.30 -11.16 30.40
C ILE A 77 9.03 -10.00 31.37
N LEU A 78 9.96 -9.80 32.31
CA LEU A 78 9.91 -8.63 33.20
C LEU A 78 10.05 -7.34 32.40
N ARG A 79 9.18 -6.37 32.69
CA ARG A 79 9.25 -5.06 32.05
C ARG A 79 10.49 -4.31 32.55
N THR A 80 11.27 -3.77 31.61
CA THR A 80 12.37 -2.86 31.93
C THR A 80 11.82 -1.43 31.99
N PRO A 81 11.92 -0.72 33.13
CA PRO A 81 11.47 0.67 33.21
C PRO A 81 12.39 1.56 32.38
N CYS A 82 11.82 2.55 31.68
CA CYS A 82 12.62 3.55 30.96
C CYS A 82 13.04 4.73 31.86
N GLY A 83 12.46 4.84 33.06
CA GLY A 83 12.78 5.89 34.05
C GLY A 83 11.89 7.14 33.94
N LEU A 84 10.94 7.17 33.00
CA LEU A 84 9.97 8.26 32.84
C LEU A 84 8.60 7.79 33.30
N ALA A 85 8.15 8.29 34.45
CA ALA A 85 6.95 7.79 35.13
C ALA A 85 5.67 7.83 34.26
N GLN A 86 5.49 8.88 33.45
CA GLN A 86 4.33 9.01 32.57
C GLN A 86 4.39 8.03 31.40
N PHE A 87 5.59 7.80 30.85
CA PHE A 87 5.80 6.89 29.74
C PHE A 87 5.67 5.43 30.18
N ASP A 88 6.28 5.09 31.31
CA ASP A 88 6.17 3.78 31.92
C ASP A 88 4.70 3.47 32.26
N ARG A 89 3.90 4.44 32.72
CA ARG A 89 2.45 4.26 32.95
C ARG A 89 1.68 3.89 31.67
N VAL A 90 1.98 4.54 30.54
CA VAL A 90 1.27 4.31 29.27
C VAL A 90 1.62 2.92 28.72
N LEU A 91 2.90 2.57 28.73
CA LEU A 91 3.34 1.27 28.22
C LEU A 91 3.00 0.11 29.17
N ALA A 92 2.93 0.34 30.48
CA ALA A 92 2.71 -0.68 31.50
C ALA A 92 1.33 -1.36 31.44
N GLY A 93 0.32 -0.79 30.77
CA GLY A 93 -0.99 -1.41 30.52
C GLY A 93 -1.61 -2.14 31.72
N ARG A 94 -2.40 -1.41 32.54
CA ARG A 94 -3.02 -1.84 33.81
C ARG A 94 -1.99 -2.30 34.86
N GLN A 95 -1.88 -1.53 35.94
CA GLN A 95 -1.04 -1.85 37.08
C GLN A 95 -1.34 -3.27 37.58
N VAL A 96 -0.32 -4.13 37.62
CA VAL A 96 -0.25 -5.24 38.55
C VAL A 96 -0.09 -4.61 39.93
N ARG A 97 -1.09 -4.82 40.79
CA ARG A 97 -1.02 -4.50 42.22
C ARG A 97 -0.36 -5.64 42.96
#